data_AF-A0A7W8D664-F1
#
_entry.id   AF-A0A7W8D664-F1
#
_cell.length_a   1.000
_cell.length_b   1.000
_cell.length_c   1.000
_cell.angle_alpha   90.00
_cell.angle_beta   90.00
_cell.angle_gamma   90.00
#
_symmetry.space_group_name_H-M   'P 1'
#
loop_
_entity.id
_entity.type
_entity.pdbx_description
1 polymer ?
#
loop_
_entity_poly.entity_id
_entity_poly.type
_entity_poly.pdbx_seq_one_letter_code
_entity_poly.pdbx_strand_id
1 'polypeptide(L)'
;MSARVTLFGGAALEPIALPDATLRFAPAWLAPDAADALFADLHAQIAWEVHRIRLFGREVDSPRLSCWIGDPDAAYTYSGTRFEPRPWPAALAALRPHIEAACGTRFDSVLANLYRDGRDSMGWHSDDEPELGPAPVIGSLSLGATRRFVLKHRQVPQRTLALELSHGSLLVMAGRTQRCYRHALPRSARVHGARINLTFRCVAGR
;
A
#
# COMPACT_ATOMS: atom_id res chain seq x y z
N MET A 1 -25.53 7.42 24.42
CA MET A 1 -25.19 5.99 24.26
C MET A 1 -24.11 5.91 23.19
N SER A 2 -22.85 5.63 23.57
CA SER A 2 -21.76 5.47 22.61
C SER A 2 -21.84 4.07 22.02
N ALA A 3 -22.24 3.97 20.75
CA ALA A 3 -22.17 2.69 20.03
C ALA A 3 -20.70 2.26 19.98
N ARG A 4 -20.40 1.04 20.45
CA ARG A 4 -19.07 0.45 20.29
C ARG A 4 -18.83 0.29 18.79
N VAL A 5 -18.02 1.16 18.19
CA VAL A 5 -17.54 1.00 16.82
C VAL A 5 -16.62 -0.22 16.81
N THR A 6 -17.05 -1.29 16.13
CA THR A 6 -16.19 -2.45 15.89
C THR A 6 -15.09 -2.02 14.94
N LEU A 7 -13.82 -2.14 15.36
CA LEU A 7 -12.68 -1.67 14.57
C LEU A 7 -12.31 -2.64 13.43
N PHE A 8 -12.30 -3.95 13.72
CA PHE A 8 -11.88 -4.98 12.77
C PHE A 8 -13.06 -5.76 12.22
N GLY A 9 -12.98 -6.11 10.94
CA GLY A 9 -13.91 -7.06 10.35
C GLY A 9 -13.57 -8.48 10.81
N GLY A 10 -14.48 -9.42 10.56
CA GLY A 10 -14.30 -10.82 10.94
C GLY A 10 -13.35 -11.63 10.05
N ALA A 11 -12.76 -11.03 9.00
CA ALA A 11 -11.95 -11.76 8.05
C ALA A 11 -10.50 -11.95 8.53
N ALA A 12 -10.06 -13.20 8.62
CA ALA A 12 -8.68 -13.55 8.90
C ALA A 12 -7.78 -13.36 7.67
N LEU A 13 -6.48 -13.20 7.90
CA LEU A 13 -5.46 -13.19 6.84
C LEU A 13 -5.21 -14.61 6.36
N GLU A 14 -5.73 -14.95 5.19
CA GLU A 14 -5.60 -16.27 4.59
C GLU A 14 -4.45 -16.32 3.58
N PRO A 15 -3.66 -17.40 3.52
CA PRO A 15 -2.60 -17.54 2.53
C PRO A 15 -3.17 -17.66 1.12
N ILE A 16 -2.51 -17.01 0.15
CA ILE A 16 -2.81 -17.21 -1.28
C ILE A 16 -1.72 -18.08 -1.89
N ALA A 17 -2.13 -19.23 -2.44
CA ALA A 17 -1.23 -20.13 -3.16
C ALA A 17 -0.74 -19.48 -4.46
N LEU A 18 0.53 -19.08 -4.49
CA LEU A 18 1.21 -18.58 -5.67
C LEU A 18 2.69 -18.99 -5.58
N PRO A 19 3.23 -19.81 -6.49
CA PRO A 19 4.62 -20.28 -6.41
C PRO A 19 5.62 -19.13 -6.30
N ASP A 20 6.66 -19.27 -5.48
CA ASP A 20 7.71 -18.26 -5.25
C ASP A 20 7.24 -16.94 -4.63
N ALA A 21 5.97 -16.84 -4.21
CA ALA A 21 5.43 -15.71 -3.48
C ALA A 21 4.98 -16.13 -2.07
N THR A 22 4.97 -15.16 -1.16
CA THR A 22 4.39 -15.30 0.17
C THR A 22 3.34 -14.20 0.32
N LEU A 23 2.08 -14.59 0.13
CA LEU A 23 0.94 -13.69 0.10
C LEU A 23 -0.07 -14.12 1.17
N ARG A 24 -0.60 -13.16 1.93
CA ARG A 24 -1.78 -13.35 2.78
C ARG A 24 -2.79 -12.24 2.49
N PHE A 25 -4.08 -12.56 2.50
CA PHE A 25 -5.12 -11.59 2.17
C PHE A 25 -6.35 -11.73 3.06
N ALA A 26 -6.89 -10.60 3.47
CA ALA A 26 -8.14 -10.49 4.23
C ALA A 26 -9.01 -9.43 3.54
N PRO A 27 -10.12 -9.81 2.87
CA PRO A 27 -10.93 -8.87 2.07
C PRO A 27 -11.72 -7.86 2.91
N ALA A 28 -11.94 -8.16 4.19
CA ALA A 28 -12.68 -7.31 5.14
C ALA A 28 -11.94 -7.31 6.49
N TRP A 29 -10.67 -6.92 6.47
CA TRP A 29 -9.83 -6.87 7.68
C TRP A 29 -10.24 -5.72 8.60
N LEU A 30 -10.53 -4.56 8.03
CA LEU A 30 -11.11 -3.43 8.75
C LEU A 30 -12.64 -3.48 8.62
N ALA A 31 -13.36 -3.19 9.70
CA ALA A 31 -14.81 -3.14 9.64
C ALA A 31 -15.28 -1.98 8.74
N PRO A 32 -16.43 -2.09 8.05
CA PRO A 32 -16.91 -1.06 7.13
C PRO A 32 -16.94 0.35 7.73
N ASP A 33 -17.58 0.55 8.88
CA ASP A 33 -17.68 1.87 9.52
C ASP A 33 -16.32 2.45 9.90
N ALA A 34 -15.40 1.59 10.37
CA ALA A 34 -14.04 2.01 10.69
C ALA A 34 -13.24 2.36 9.43
N ALA A 35 -13.46 1.63 8.34
CA ALA A 35 -12.83 1.88 7.06
C ALA A 35 -13.38 3.16 6.40
N ASP A 36 -14.67 3.45 6.52
CA ASP A 36 -15.30 4.69 6.07
C ASP A 36 -14.75 5.90 6.84
N ALA A 37 -14.71 5.81 8.17
CA ALA A 37 -14.16 6.86 9.02
C ALA A 37 -12.68 7.14 8.70
N LEU A 38 -11.88 6.07 8.56
CA LEU A 38 -10.47 6.19 8.20
C LEU A 38 -10.29 6.76 6.79
N PHE A 39 -11.11 6.35 5.81
CA PHE A 39 -11.05 6.89 4.46
C PHE A 39 -11.32 8.39 4.47
N ALA A 40 -12.41 8.84 5.11
CA ALA A 40 -12.78 10.24 5.19
C ALA A 40 -11.70 11.09 5.86
N ASP A 41 -11.16 10.61 6.99
CA ASP A 41 -10.12 11.30 7.74
C ASP A 41 -8.83 11.48 6.93
N LEU A 42 -8.31 10.39 6.35
CA LEU A 42 -7.06 10.44 5.59
C LEU A 42 -7.21 11.19 4.27
N HIS A 43 -8.36 11.06 3.61
CA HIS A 43 -8.62 11.81 2.38
C HIS A 43 -8.56 13.32 2.64
N ALA A 44 -9.05 13.79 3.79
CA ALA A 44 -9.05 15.20 4.16
C ALA A 44 -7.72 15.70 4.74
N GLN A 45 -7.03 14.89 5.57
CA GLN A 45 -5.88 15.35 6.34
C GLN A 45 -4.53 15.14 5.67
N ILE A 46 -4.38 14.14 4.79
CA ILE A 46 -3.10 13.87 4.15
C ILE A 46 -2.77 14.99 3.15
N ALA A 47 -1.57 15.54 3.24
CA ALA A 47 -1.04 16.48 2.26
C ALA A 47 -0.67 15.75 0.96
N TRP A 48 -1.66 15.52 0.12
CA TRP A 48 -1.51 14.80 -1.14
C TRP A 48 -0.69 15.60 -2.16
N GLU A 49 0.37 14.99 -2.69
CA GLU A 49 1.28 15.62 -3.64
C GLU A 49 1.34 14.84 -4.96
N VAL A 50 1.53 15.56 -6.07
CA VAL A 50 1.86 14.96 -7.37
C VAL A 50 3.37 14.80 -7.43
N HIS A 51 3.87 13.57 -7.41
CA HIS A 51 5.29 13.32 -7.64
C HIS A 51 5.58 13.26 -9.14
N ARG A 52 6.74 13.79 -9.55
CA ARG A 52 7.25 13.63 -10.91
C ARG A 52 8.08 12.38 -11.02
N ILE A 53 7.87 11.63 -12.10
CA ILE A 53 8.65 10.46 -12.45
C ILE A 53 9.36 10.70 -13.78
N ARG A 54 10.53 10.11 -13.95
CA ARG A 54 11.30 10.20 -15.20
C ARG A 54 11.02 8.98 -16.06
N LEU A 55 10.31 9.17 -17.17
CA LEU A 55 10.00 8.13 -18.15
C LEU A 55 10.62 8.49 -19.50
N PHE A 56 11.41 7.58 -20.08
CA PHE A 56 12.09 7.77 -21.36
C PHE A 56 12.87 9.10 -21.45
N GLY A 57 13.53 9.49 -20.36
CA GLY A 57 14.30 10.73 -20.27
C GLY A 57 13.48 12.00 -20.05
N ARG A 58 12.14 11.93 -20.00
CA ARG A 58 11.25 13.07 -19.74
C ARG A 58 10.67 12.99 -18.33
N GLU A 59 10.55 14.12 -17.65
CA GLU A 59 9.76 14.20 -16.42
C GLU A 59 8.27 14.28 -16.77
N VAL A 60 7.48 13.42 -16.14
CA VAL A 60 6.02 13.42 -16.25
C VAL A 60 5.41 13.27 -14.86
N ASP A 61 4.21 13.81 -14.69
CA ASP A 61 3.47 13.66 -13.45
C ASP A 61 3.07 12.19 -13.24
N SER A 62 3.26 11.71 -12.02
CA SER A 62 2.74 10.41 -11.59
C SER A 62 1.22 10.38 -11.75
N PRO A 63 0.65 9.30 -12.31
CA PRO A 63 -0.80 9.18 -12.51
C PRO A 63 -1.51 8.76 -11.22
N ARG A 64 -1.15 9.39 -10.09
CA ARG A 64 -1.77 9.31 -8.76
C ARG A 64 -1.16 10.37 -7.85
N LEU A 65 -1.84 10.69 -6.76
CA LEU A 65 -1.25 11.48 -5.67
C LEU A 65 -0.62 10.55 -4.64
N SER A 66 0.41 11.01 -3.95
CA SER A 66 0.96 10.28 -2.81
C SER A 66 1.49 11.20 -1.72
N CYS A 67 1.73 10.60 -0.56
CA CYS A 67 2.37 11.23 0.57
C CYS A 67 3.19 10.16 1.29
N TRP A 68 4.48 10.41 1.49
CA TRP A 68 5.31 9.53 2.30
C TRP A 68 5.26 9.98 3.75
N ILE A 69 4.86 9.06 4.62
CA ILE A 69 4.64 9.28 6.04
C ILE A 69 5.51 8.28 6.81
N GLY A 70 6.06 8.68 7.95
CA GLY A 70 6.98 7.83 8.67
C GLY A 70 7.56 8.46 9.93
N ASP A 71 8.32 7.66 10.65
CA ASP A 71 9.08 8.11 11.81
C ASP A 71 10.17 9.11 11.37
N PRO A 72 10.58 10.06 12.22
CA PRO A 72 11.64 11.02 11.87
C PRO A 72 12.94 10.38 11.39
N ASP A 73 13.23 9.18 11.90
CA ASP A 73 14.43 8.39 11.58
C ASP A 73 14.29 7.56 10.30
N ALA A 74 13.10 7.49 9.69
CA ALA A 74 12.89 6.81 8.41
C ALA A 74 13.35 7.64 7.20
N ALA A 75 13.92 8.83 7.42
CA ALA A 75 14.46 9.68 6.36
C ALA A 75 15.58 8.95 5.56
N TYR A 76 15.45 8.88 4.24
CA TYR A 76 16.48 8.33 3.36
C TYR A 76 17.14 9.43 2.53
N THR A 77 18.40 9.21 2.15
CA THR A 77 19.16 10.13 1.29
C THR A 77 19.32 9.50 -0.07
N TYR A 78 18.76 10.12 -1.11
CA TYR A 78 18.96 9.71 -2.50
C TYR A 78 19.62 10.85 -3.28
N SER A 79 20.75 10.55 -3.94
CA SER A 79 21.50 11.52 -4.76
C SER A 79 21.80 12.86 -4.05
N GLY A 80 22.17 12.80 -2.76
CA GLY A 80 22.51 13.96 -1.93
C GLY A 80 21.30 14.78 -1.43
N THR A 81 20.07 14.38 -1.76
CA THR A 81 18.85 14.99 -1.24
C THR A 81 18.28 14.12 -0.13
N ARG A 82 18.10 14.69 1.07
CA ARG A 82 17.39 14.04 2.17
C ARG A 82 15.90 14.17 1.92
N PHE A 83 15.22 13.04 1.81
CA PHE A 83 13.76 13.01 1.82
C PHE A 83 13.33 12.75 3.26
N GLU A 84 12.55 13.67 3.82
CA GLU A 84 11.99 13.52 5.16
C GLU A 84 10.51 13.13 5.04
N PRO A 85 10.07 12.06 5.73
CA PRO A 85 8.68 11.68 5.71
C PRO A 85 7.84 12.72 6.45
N ARG A 86 6.57 12.86 6.05
CA ARG A 86 5.58 13.60 6.85
C ARG A 86 5.30 12.85 8.15
N PRO A 87 4.97 13.56 9.25
CA PRO A 87 4.59 12.90 10.50
C PRO A 87 3.31 12.09 10.33
N TRP A 88 3.17 11.04 11.14
CA TRP A 88 1.98 10.18 11.14
C TRP A 88 0.71 10.96 11.52
N PRO A 89 -0.34 10.94 10.68
CA PRO A 89 -1.69 11.34 11.09
C PRO A 89 -2.16 10.47 12.28
N ALA A 90 -2.90 11.07 13.21
CA ALA A 90 -3.31 10.40 14.45
C ALA A 90 -4.05 9.06 14.19
N ALA A 91 -4.94 9.02 13.19
CA ALA A 91 -5.65 7.80 12.81
C ALA A 91 -4.71 6.70 12.28
N LEU A 92 -3.68 7.05 11.49
CA LEU A 92 -2.69 6.08 11.03
C LEU A 92 -1.76 5.62 12.16
N ALA A 93 -1.36 6.52 13.05
CA ALA A 93 -0.55 6.16 14.21
C ALA A 93 -1.29 5.16 15.12
N ALA A 94 -2.59 5.35 15.33
CA ALA A 94 -3.43 4.42 16.11
C ALA A 94 -3.65 3.08 15.39
N LEU A 95 -3.71 3.08 14.06
CA LEU A 95 -3.89 1.88 13.27
C LEU A 95 -2.62 1.02 13.17
N ARG A 96 -1.44 1.66 13.14
CA ARG A 96 -0.14 1.02 12.88
C ARG A 96 0.10 -0.25 13.72
N PRO A 97 -0.06 -0.27 15.06
CA PRO A 97 0.20 -1.47 15.87
C PRO A 97 -0.65 -2.69 15.45
N HIS A 98 -1.85 -2.46 14.92
CA HIS A 98 -2.73 -3.54 14.48
C HIS A 98 -2.30 -4.12 13.14
N ILE A 99 -1.83 -3.27 12.22
CA ILE A 99 -1.21 -3.69 10.97
C ILE A 99 0.09 -4.47 11.25
N GLU A 100 0.90 -3.98 12.17
CA GLU A 100 2.14 -4.65 12.61
C GLU A 100 1.86 -6.05 13.18
N ALA A 101 0.87 -6.17 14.08
CA ALA A 101 0.45 -7.45 14.63
C ALA A 101 -0.04 -8.41 13.54
N ALA A 102 -0.84 -7.94 12.58
CA ALA A 102 -1.34 -8.77 11.48
C ALA A 102 -0.21 -9.22 10.53
N CYS A 103 0.76 -8.34 10.25
CA CYS A 103 1.88 -8.61 9.37
C CYS A 103 2.98 -9.44 10.05
N GLY A 104 3.08 -9.39 11.38
CA GLY A 104 4.14 -10.03 12.15
C GLY A 104 5.48 -9.29 12.06
N THR A 105 5.45 -7.98 11.79
CA THR A 105 6.64 -7.12 11.70
C THR A 105 6.32 -5.70 12.12
N ARG A 106 7.33 -4.90 12.47
CA ARG A 106 7.19 -3.46 12.67
C ARG A 106 7.26 -2.69 11.35
N PHE A 107 6.69 -1.50 11.35
CA PHE A 107 6.73 -0.56 10.24
C PHE A 107 7.10 0.85 10.72
N ASP A 108 8.11 1.44 10.09
CA ASP A 108 8.58 2.81 10.37
C ASP A 108 8.03 3.82 9.36
N SER A 109 7.41 3.35 8.28
CA SER A 109 6.94 4.20 7.20
C SER A 109 5.72 3.62 6.48
N VAL A 110 4.99 4.52 5.83
CA VAL A 110 3.88 4.21 4.93
C VAL A 110 3.90 5.15 3.74
N LEU A 111 3.79 4.59 2.54
CA LEU A 111 3.49 5.36 1.34
C LEU A 111 1.97 5.38 1.14
N ALA A 112 1.34 6.50 1.44
CA ALA A 112 -0.07 6.72 1.13
C ALA A 112 -0.21 7.08 -0.35
N ASN A 113 -1.11 6.41 -1.06
CA ASN A 113 -1.38 6.63 -2.47
C ASN A 113 -2.87 6.89 -2.66
N LEU A 114 -3.23 8.02 -3.25
CA LEU A 114 -4.59 8.37 -3.62
C LEU A 114 -4.76 8.26 -5.14
N TYR A 115 -5.61 7.32 -5.54
CA TYR A 115 -6.10 7.16 -6.91
C TYR A 115 -7.45 7.86 -6.96
N ARG A 116 -7.53 8.99 -7.65
CA ARG A 116 -8.74 9.84 -7.68
C ARG A 116 -9.92 9.15 -8.36
N ASP A 117 -9.62 8.35 -9.37
CA ASP A 117 -10.56 7.48 -10.07
C ASP A 117 -9.81 6.35 -10.80
N GLY A 118 -10.49 5.65 -11.70
CA GLY A 118 -9.93 4.58 -12.51
C GLY A 118 -8.93 4.99 -13.60
N ARG A 119 -8.73 6.29 -13.89
CA ARG A 119 -7.69 6.80 -14.81
C ARG A 119 -6.32 6.87 -14.14
N ASP A 120 -6.30 7.05 -12.83
CA ASP A 120 -5.11 6.92 -12.01
C ASP A 120 -4.67 5.45 -11.94
N SER A 121 -3.36 5.22 -11.93
CA SER A 121 -2.78 3.87 -12.06
C SER A 121 -1.38 3.77 -11.46
N MET A 122 -0.92 2.54 -11.31
CA MET A 122 0.49 2.25 -11.03
C MET A 122 0.97 1.17 -11.99
N GLY A 123 2.03 1.48 -12.74
CA GLY A 123 2.62 0.56 -13.71
C GLY A 123 3.26 -0.65 -13.06
N TRP A 124 3.73 -1.59 -13.87
CA TRP A 124 4.44 -2.77 -13.37
C TRP A 124 5.70 -2.37 -12.59
N HIS A 125 5.81 -2.77 -11.34
CA HIS A 125 6.97 -2.54 -10.47
C HIS A 125 7.08 -3.65 -9.42
N SER A 126 8.15 -3.63 -8.64
CA SER A 126 8.28 -4.38 -7.40
C SER A 126 8.69 -3.39 -6.31
N ASP A 127 8.40 -3.70 -5.06
CA ASP A 127 8.95 -2.96 -3.93
C ASP A 127 10.35 -3.54 -3.63
N ASP A 128 11.31 -3.23 -4.50
CA ASP A 128 12.69 -3.74 -4.49
C ASP A 128 13.76 -2.66 -4.24
N GLU A 129 13.35 -1.55 -3.62
CA GLU A 129 14.26 -0.52 -3.14
C GLU A 129 15.29 -1.12 -2.16
N PRO A 130 16.61 -0.86 -2.32
CA PRO A 130 17.66 -1.46 -1.49
C PRO A 130 17.44 -1.29 0.02
N GLU A 131 16.86 -0.15 0.42
CA GLU A 131 16.56 0.21 1.79
C GLU A 131 15.50 -0.70 2.43
N LEU A 132 14.74 -1.47 1.64
CA LEU A 132 13.76 -2.44 2.16
C LEU A 132 14.40 -3.82 2.46
N GLY A 133 15.67 -4.00 2.09
CA GLY A 133 16.38 -5.26 2.21
C GLY A 133 15.92 -6.33 1.20
N PRO A 134 16.47 -7.55 1.28
CA PRO A 134 16.30 -8.57 0.23
C PRO A 134 14.95 -9.32 0.27
N ALA A 135 14.21 -9.23 1.36
CA ALA A 135 12.95 -9.95 1.57
C ALA A 135 11.96 -9.12 2.43
N PRO A 136 11.55 -7.93 1.95
CA PRO A 136 10.70 -7.05 2.74
C PRO A 136 9.33 -7.66 2.99
N VAL A 137 8.77 -7.34 4.16
CA VAL A 137 7.36 -7.53 4.44
C VAL A 137 6.66 -6.21 4.15
N ILE A 138 5.58 -6.27 3.35
CA ILE A 138 4.78 -5.13 2.94
C ILE A 138 3.35 -5.35 3.40
N GLY A 139 2.81 -4.43 4.20
CA GLY A 139 1.40 -4.38 4.56
C GLY A 139 0.65 -3.39 3.67
N SER A 140 -0.35 -3.84 2.91
CA SER A 140 -1.13 -3.00 1.98
C SER A 140 -2.60 -2.97 2.39
N LEU A 141 -3.03 -1.87 3.01
CA LEU A 141 -4.44 -1.61 3.34
C LEU A 141 -5.10 -0.77 2.25
N SER A 142 -6.27 -1.19 1.78
CA SER A 142 -7.06 -0.50 0.76
C SER A 142 -8.35 0.10 1.33
N LEU A 143 -8.63 1.35 0.99
CA LEU A 143 -9.82 2.09 1.39
C LEU A 143 -10.49 2.76 0.17
N GLY A 144 -11.81 2.99 0.22
CA GLY A 144 -12.58 3.48 -0.93
C GLY A 144 -12.79 2.44 -2.03
N ALA A 145 -12.76 2.90 -3.28
CA ALA A 145 -13.15 2.10 -4.44
C ALA A 145 -12.28 0.85 -4.64
N THR A 146 -12.94 -0.29 -4.89
CA THR A 146 -12.28 -1.56 -5.24
C THR A 146 -11.47 -1.41 -6.52
N ARG A 147 -10.23 -1.91 -6.51
CA ARG A 147 -9.37 -1.94 -7.70
C ARG A 147 -8.74 -3.31 -7.89
N ARG A 148 -8.64 -3.71 -9.16
CA ARG A 148 -7.93 -4.93 -9.55
C ARG A 148 -6.42 -4.70 -9.45
N PHE A 149 -5.79 -5.43 -8.54
CA PHE A 149 -4.35 -5.55 -8.40
C PHE A 149 -3.87 -6.80 -9.11
N VAL A 150 -2.80 -6.70 -9.89
CA VAL A 150 -2.28 -7.82 -10.67
C VAL A 150 -0.82 -8.08 -10.34
N LEU A 151 -0.44 -9.35 -10.25
CA LEU A 151 0.93 -9.81 -10.12
C LEU A 151 1.30 -10.67 -11.33
N LYS A 152 2.56 -10.57 -11.77
CA LYS A 152 3.14 -11.37 -12.84
C LYS A 152 4.57 -11.77 -12.49
N HIS A 153 4.88 -13.06 -12.56
CA HIS A 153 6.23 -13.55 -12.30
C HIS A 153 7.20 -13.02 -13.37
N ARG A 154 8.39 -12.60 -12.95
CA ARG A 154 9.40 -11.97 -13.83
C ARG A 154 9.93 -12.94 -14.89
N GLN A 155 10.06 -14.22 -14.56
CA GLN A 155 10.68 -15.23 -15.43
C GLN A 155 9.70 -16.28 -15.97
N VAL A 156 8.47 -16.37 -15.46
CA VAL A 156 7.51 -17.44 -15.78
C VAL A 156 6.17 -16.79 -16.12
N PRO A 157 5.96 -16.35 -17.37
CA PRO A 157 4.86 -15.45 -17.73
C PRO A 157 3.44 -15.96 -17.41
N GLN A 158 3.26 -17.28 -17.32
CA GLN A 158 1.98 -17.93 -17.00
C GLN A 158 1.62 -17.81 -15.51
N ARG A 159 2.60 -17.55 -14.64
CA ARG A 159 2.38 -17.35 -13.21
C ARG A 159 1.91 -15.92 -12.98
N THR A 160 0.59 -15.77 -12.93
CA THR A 160 -0.09 -14.50 -12.69
C THR A 160 -1.14 -14.67 -11.61
N LEU A 161 -1.46 -13.58 -10.94
CA LEU A 161 -2.55 -13.50 -9.98
C LEU A 161 -3.25 -12.15 -10.17
N ALA A 162 -4.58 -12.14 -10.05
CA ALA A 162 -5.36 -10.92 -9.97
C ALA A 162 -6.20 -10.97 -8.70
N LEU A 163 -6.17 -9.89 -7.92
CA LEU A 163 -6.92 -9.71 -6.69
C LEU A 163 -7.77 -8.46 -6.78
N GLU A 164 -8.99 -8.53 -6.29
CA GLU A 164 -9.78 -7.32 -6.03
C GLU A 164 -9.44 -6.82 -4.63
N LEU A 165 -8.80 -5.66 -4.55
CA LEU A 165 -8.50 -5.01 -3.28
C LEU A 165 -9.68 -4.10 -2.93
N SER A 166 -10.60 -4.63 -2.14
CA SER A 166 -11.83 -3.98 -1.68
C SER A 166 -11.59 -3.02 -0.52
N HIS A 167 -12.62 -2.22 -0.22
CA HIS A 167 -12.65 -1.37 0.96
C HIS A 167 -12.39 -2.18 2.24
N GLY A 168 -11.44 -1.73 3.07
CA GLY A 168 -11.07 -2.37 4.33
C GLY A 168 -10.22 -3.64 4.15
N SER A 169 -9.77 -3.97 2.93
CA SER A 169 -8.95 -5.17 2.69
C SER A 169 -7.48 -4.97 3.04
N LEU A 170 -6.86 -6.00 3.61
CA LEU A 170 -5.44 -6.05 3.91
C LEU A 170 -4.76 -7.14 3.09
N LEU A 171 -3.75 -6.76 2.30
CA LEU A 171 -2.85 -7.66 1.58
C LEU A 171 -1.46 -7.59 2.24
N VAL A 172 -0.90 -8.74 2.59
CA VAL A 172 0.48 -8.88 3.04
C VAL A 172 1.30 -9.55 1.95
N MET A 173 2.40 -8.91 1.55
CA MET A 173 3.37 -9.46 0.61
C MET A 173 4.71 -9.61 1.33
N ALA A 174 5.31 -10.80 1.32
CA ALA A 174 6.53 -11.09 2.07
C ALA A 174 7.48 -12.02 1.29
N GLY A 175 8.60 -12.39 1.93
CA GLY A 175 9.53 -13.38 1.42
C GLY A 175 10.10 -12.98 0.06
N ARG A 176 10.04 -13.90 -0.91
CA ARG A 176 10.60 -13.67 -2.26
C ARG A 176 9.66 -12.95 -3.22
N THR A 177 8.50 -12.48 -2.76
CA THR A 177 7.46 -11.89 -3.62
C THR A 177 8.00 -10.74 -4.47
N GLN A 178 8.66 -9.74 -3.86
CA GLN A 178 9.16 -8.57 -4.60
C GLN A 178 10.30 -8.93 -5.55
N ARG A 179 11.10 -9.95 -5.20
CA ARG A 179 12.17 -10.50 -6.05
C ARG A 179 11.63 -11.23 -7.28
N CYS A 180 10.56 -12.02 -7.12
CA CYS A 180 10.07 -12.93 -8.16
C CYS A 180 8.93 -12.33 -9.00
N TYR A 181 8.16 -11.39 -8.45
CA TYR A 181 6.96 -10.83 -9.09
C TYR A 181 7.07 -9.33 -9.27
N ARG A 182 6.53 -8.85 -10.39
CA ARG A 182 6.10 -7.45 -10.54
C ARG A 182 4.60 -7.37 -10.33
N HIS A 183 4.13 -6.24 -9.83
CA HIS A 183 2.74 -5.97 -9.62
C HIS A 183 2.33 -4.60 -10.18
N ALA A 184 1.03 -4.44 -10.44
CA ALA A 184 0.48 -3.22 -11.01
C ALA A 184 -0.95 -2.99 -10.52
N LEU A 185 -1.39 -1.73 -10.63
CA LEU A 185 -2.78 -1.30 -10.50
C LEU A 185 -3.22 -0.67 -11.82
N PRO A 186 -3.74 -1.47 -12.78
CA PRO A 186 -4.09 -0.98 -14.11
C PRO A 186 -5.23 0.04 -14.08
N ARG A 187 -5.30 0.89 -15.12
CA ARG A 187 -6.45 1.77 -15.35
C ARG A 187 -7.74 0.96 -15.53
N SER A 188 -8.87 1.54 -15.12
CA SER A 188 -10.20 0.96 -15.28
C SER A 188 -11.22 2.05 -15.58
N ALA A 189 -11.86 2.00 -16.76
CA ALA A 189 -12.91 2.96 -17.11
C ALA A 189 -14.19 2.82 -16.26
N ARG A 190 -14.33 1.73 -15.50
CA ARG A 190 -15.52 1.40 -14.69
C ARG A 190 -15.45 1.93 -13.25
N VAL A 191 -14.32 2.48 -12.84
CA VAL A 191 -14.12 2.94 -11.46
C VAL A 191 -14.16 4.46 -11.42
N HIS A 192 -15.15 4.99 -10.72
CA HIS A 192 -15.39 6.44 -10.60
C HIS A 192 -15.09 6.99 -9.20
N GLY A 193 -15.00 6.13 -8.20
CA GLY A 193 -14.68 6.52 -6.83
C GLY A 193 -13.18 6.58 -6.56
N ALA A 194 -12.79 7.38 -5.57
CA ALA A 194 -11.44 7.48 -5.09
C ALA A 194 -11.03 6.23 -4.28
N ARG A 195 -9.76 5.88 -4.33
CA ARG A 195 -9.13 4.80 -3.55
C ARG A 195 -7.89 5.33 -2.85
N ILE A 196 -7.81 5.09 -1.55
CA ILE A 196 -6.58 5.26 -0.78
C ILE A 196 -5.93 3.88 -0.60
N ASN A 197 -4.62 3.83 -0.80
CA ASN A 197 -3.79 2.67 -0.51
C ASN A 197 -2.66 3.06 0.41
N LEU A 198 -2.55 2.34 1.52
CA LEU A 198 -1.52 2.54 2.53
C LEU A 198 -0.54 1.37 2.42
N THR A 199 0.65 1.62 1.88
CA THR A 199 1.71 0.62 1.76
C THR A 199 2.71 0.81 2.88
N PHE A 200 2.55 0.04 3.96
CA PHE A 200 3.43 0.03 5.12
C PHE A 200 4.71 -0.74 4.83
N ARG A 201 5.84 -0.16 5.22
CA ARG A 201 7.19 -0.65 4.97
C ARG A 201 8.07 -0.44 6.21
N CYS A 202 9.09 -1.27 6.31
CA CYS A 202 10.20 -1.06 7.23
C CYS A 202 11.38 -0.67 6.35
N VAL A 203 11.77 0.60 6.43
CA VAL A 203 12.96 1.11 5.75
C VAL A 203 14.11 0.78 6.69
N ALA A 204 14.95 -0.17 6.30
CA ALA A 204 16.14 -0.55 7.05
C ALA A 204 17.12 0.63 7.10
N GLY A 205 16.90 1.54 8.05
CA GLY A 205 17.89 2.45 8.58
C GLY A 205 18.67 1.73 9.67
N ARG A 206 19.45 0.71 9.30
CA ARG A 206 20.60 0.11 10.01
C ARG A 206 21.09 -1.16 9.32
#